data_AF-A0A1Q7KTX8-F1
#
_entry.id   AF-A0A1Q7KTX8-F1
#
_cell.length_a   1.000
_cell.length_b   1.000
_cell.length_c   1.000
_cell.angle_alpha   90.00
_cell.angle_beta   90.00
_cell.angle_gamma   90.00
#
_symmetry.space_group_name_H-M   'P 1'
#
loop_
_entity.id
_entity.type
_entity.pdbx_description
1 polymer ?
#
loop_
_entity_poly.entity_id
_entity_poly.type
_entity_poly.pdbx_seq_one_letter_code
_entity_poly.pdbx_strand_id
1 'polypeptide(L)'
;MTNSGNGEGIFKDLLEVLLKNTYTPIEWEGYTPYDKLPPRPPLKQRIQVAVDPTVLQRYAGRYCIPPDIMPNIILTVRWEGDHLSVQENDEPKQELVPESATQFFTIADDVYTFETDAQGRVIQMILHADGKDIPIKRIE
;
A
#
# COMPACT_ATOMS: atom_id res chain seq x y z
N MET A 1 -1.59 -14.60 12.21
CA MET A 1 -2.84 -14.72 11.44
C MET A 1 -2.66 -13.94 10.15
N THR A 2 -2.97 -14.53 9.02
CA THR A 2 -2.95 -13.88 7.70
C THR A 2 -4.29 -13.17 7.47
N ASN A 3 -4.30 -12.02 6.78
CA ASN A 3 -5.52 -11.34 6.33
C ASN A 3 -5.95 -11.77 4.91
N SER A 4 -5.38 -12.87 4.41
CA SER A 4 -5.60 -13.38 3.06
C SER A 4 -6.42 -14.66 3.08
N GLY A 5 -7.54 -14.67 2.35
CA GLY A 5 -8.37 -15.87 2.17
C GLY A 5 -7.60 -17.07 1.59
N ASN A 6 -6.52 -16.82 0.84
CA ASN A 6 -5.64 -17.90 0.37
C ASN A 6 -4.89 -18.58 1.53
N GLY A 7 -4.47 -17.80 2.53
CA GLY A 7 -3.79 -18.33 3.70
C GLY A 7 -4.72 -19.13 4.60
N GLU A 8 -5.99 -18.73 4.69
CA GLU A 8 -7.04 -19.53 5.32
C GLU A 8 -7.31 -20.83 4.55
N GLY A 9 -7.34 -20.78 3.21
CA GLY A 9 -7.67 -21.95 2.39
C GLY A 9 -6.64 -23.08 2.41
N ILE A 10 -5.37 -22.77 2.71
CA ILE A 10 -4.31 -23.80 2.87
C ILE A 10 -4.15 -24.27 4.32
N PHE A 11 -4.92 -23.72 5.27
CA PHE A 11 -4.74 -23.98 6.70
C PHE A 11 -4.80 -25.47 7.06
N LYS A 12 -5.81 -26.19 6.52
CA LYS A 12 -5.97 -27.64 6.70
C LYS A 12 -4.74 -28.41 6.22
N ASP A 13 -4.26 -28.10 5.02
CA ASP A 13 -3.14 -28.80 4.40
C ASP A 13 -1.85 -28.57 5.18
N LEU A 14 -1.63 -27.36 5.70
CA LEU A 14 -0.49 -27.08 6.57
C LEU A 14 -0.55 -27.91 7.86
N LEU A 15 -1.72 -28.03 8.50
CA LEU A 15 -1.90 -28.84 9.70
C LEU A 15 -1.65 -30.34 9.43
N GLU A 16 -2.30 -30.89 8.41
CA GLU A 16 -2.27 -32.33 8.14
C GLU A 16 -0.97 -32.79 7.49
N VAL A 17 -0.40 -32.00 6.59
CA VAL A 17 0.78 -32.42 5.80
C VAL A 17 2.08 -32.05 6.51
N LEU A 18 2.22 -30.79 6.94
CA LEU A 18 3.48 -30.34 7.57
C LEU A 18 3.55 -30.73 9.03
N LEU A 19 2.48 -30.47 9.78
CA LEU A 19 2.47 -30.71 11.23
C LEU A 19 1.96 -32.11 11.59
N LYS A 20 1.44 -32.87 10.62
CA LYS A 20 0.82 -34.19 10.85
C LYS A 20 -0.30 -34.17 11.88
N ASN A 21 -0.91 -33.00 12.10
CA ASN A 21 -2.02 -32.83 13.00
C ASN A 21 -3.33 -33.12 12.27
N THR A 22 -3.89 -34.29 12.55
CA THR A 22 -5.19 -34.76 12.04
C THR A 22 -6.28 -34.71 13.11
N TYR A 23 -5.98 -34.15 14.29
CA TYR A 23 -6.91 -34.07 15.42
C TYR A 23 -7.68 -32.74 15.47
N THR A 24 -7.20 -31.70 14.77
CA THR A 24 -7.89 -30.41 14.73
C THR A 24 -9.22 -30.58 13.98
N PRO A 25 -10.36 -30.25 14.60
CA PRO A 25 -11.67 -30.26 13.94
C PRO A 25 -11.77 -29.08 12.98
N ILE A 26 -11.28 -29.28 11.74
CA ILE A 26 -11.13 -28.22 10.74
C ILE A 26 -12.44 -27.51 10.41
N GLU A 27 -13.56 -28.21 10.55
CA GLU A 27 -14.90 -27.69 10.28
C GLU A 27 -15.30 -26.55 11.24
N TRP A 28 -14.69 -26.48 12.44
CA TRP A 28 -14.97 -25.43 13.41
C TRP A 28 -14.35 -24.09 13.02
N GLU A 29 -13.29 -24.11 12.21
CA GLU A 29 -12.59 -22.90 11.77
C GLU A 29 -13.34 -22.18 10.64
N GLY A 30 -14.23 -22.88 9.92
CA GLY A 30 -15.06 -22.29 8.87
C GLY A 30 -14.29 -21.84 7.62
N TYR A 31 -13.01 -22.20 7.48
CA TYR A 31 -12.21 -21.83 6.32
C TYR A 31 -12.64 -22.58 5.06
N THR A 32 -12.76 -21.84 3.96
CA THR A 32 -13.04 -22.43 2.64
C THR A 32 -11.76 -23.06 2.09
N PRO A 33 -11.74 -24.37 1.75
CA PRO A 33 -10.57 -25.03 1.18
C PRO A 33 -10.02 -24.32 -0.06
N TYR A 34 -8.70 -24.31 -0.23
CA TYR A 34 -8.01 -23.55 -1.29
C TYR A 34 -8.53 -23.85 -2.70
N ASP A 35 -8.82 -25.12 -3.00
CA ASP A 35 -9.36 -25.60 -4.28
C ASP A 35 -10.81 -25.14 -4.55
N LYS A 36 -11.50 -24.60 -3.54
CA LYS A 36 -12.87 -24.09 -3.60
C LYS A 36 -12.95 -22.57 -3.50
N LEU A 37 -11.82 -21.88 -3.32
CA LEU A 37 -11.78 -20.42 -3.34
C LEU A 37 -12.14 -19.89 -4.74
N PRO A 38 -12.82 -18.73 -4.84
CA PRO A 38 -13.05 -18.10 -6.12
C PRO A 38 -11.72 -17.78 -6.82
N PRO A 39 -11.66 -17.79 -8.16
CA PRO A 39 -10.45 -17.42 -8.88
C PRO A 39 -10.06 -15.98 -8.55
N ARG A 40 -8.76 -15.77 -8.31
CA ARG A 40 -8.25 -14.44 -8.00
C ARG A 40 -8.46 -13.52 -9.21
N PRO A 41 -8.94 -12.28 -9.01
CA PRO A 41 -8.85 -11.28 -10.06
C PRO A 41 -7.38 -11.11 -10.48
N PRO A 42 -7.10 -10.87 -11.78
CA PRO A 42 -5.74 -10.62 -12.23
C PRO A 42 -5.15 -9.42 -11.48
N LEU A 43 -3.85 -9.47 -11.21
CA LEU A 43 -3.15 -8.33 -10.63
C LEU A 43 -3.30 -7.12 -11.56
N LYS A 44 -3.58 -5.95 -10.99
CA LYS A 44 -3.55 -4.70 -11.75
C LYS A 44 -2.13 -4.51 -12.26
N GLN A 45 -1.98 -4.39 -13.58
CA GLN A 45 -0.70 -4.01 -14.17
C GLN A 45 -0.52 -2.50 -14.03
N ARG A 46 0.48 -2.09 -13.25
CA ARG A 46 0.91 -0.69 -13.15
C ARG A 46 1.86 -0.37 -14.29
N ILE A 47 1.68 0.78 -14.92
CA ILE A 47 2.56 1.27 -15.99
C ILE A 47 3.21 2.55 -15.50
N GLN A 48 4.55 2.56 -15.52
CA GLN A 48 5.30 3.78 -15.22
C GLN A 48 5.15 4.80 -16.35
N VAL A 49 4.92 6.06 -15.98
CA VAL A 49 4.82 7.19 -16.91
C VAL A 49 5.94 8.19 -16.61
N ALA A 50 6.55 8.77 -17.64
CA ALA A 50 7.53 9.83 -17.45
C ALA A 50 6.84 11.12 -16.96
N VAL A 51 7.36 11.70 -15.88
CA VAL A 51 6.89 12.97 -15.31
C VAL A 51 8.06 13.96 -15.28
N ASP A 52 7.79 15.23 -15.58
CA ASP A 52 8.83 16.26 -15.56
C ASP A 52 9.43 16.41 -14.14
N PRO A 53 10.76 16.39 -13.98
CA PRO A 53 11.43 16.52 -12.69
C PRO A 53 11.01 17.75 -11.86
N THR A 54 10.69 18.87 -12.53
CA THR A 54 10.25 20.10 -11.86
C THR A 54 8.85 20.00 -11.27
N VAL A 55 8.04 19.05 -11.76
CA VAL A 55 6.76 18.71 -11.15
C VAL A 55 7.01 17.85 -9.90
N LEU A 56 7.89 16.85 -10.02
CA LEU A 56 8.24 15.96 -8.90
C LEU A 56 8.77 16.73 -7.68
N GLN A 57 9.62 17.73 -7.89
CA GLN A 57 10.17 18.55 -6.82
C GLN A 57 9.09 19.15 -5.90
N ARG A 58 7.89 19.44 -6.41
CA ARG A 58 6.79 20.04 -5.63
C ARG A 58 6.21 19.08 -4.59
N TYR A 59 6.29 17.77 -4.85
CA TYR A 59 5.78 16.73 -3.97
C TYR A 59 6.72 16.40 -2.80
N ALA A 60 7.98 16.82 -2.86
CA ALA A 60 8.90 16.68 -1.75
C ALA A 60 8.42 17.46 -0.52
N GLY A 61 8.48 16.83 0.65
CA GLY A 61 7.94 17.37 1.89
C GLY A 61 7.66 16.28 2.93
N ARG A 62 7.09 16.69 4.06
CA ARG A 62 6.65 15.75 5.10
C ARG A 62 5.14 15.74 5.18
N TYR A 63 4.58 14.55 5.37
CA TYR A 63 3.16 14.30 5.41
C TYR A 63 2.84 13.47 6.65
N CYS A 64 1.71 13.75 7.29
CA CYS A 64 1.27 13.09 8.52
C CYS A 64 -0.15 12.58 8.36
N ILE A 65 -0.38 11.34 8.78
CA ILE A 65 -1.75 10.82 8.91
C ILE A 65 -2.41 11.50 10.12
N PRO A 66 -3.65 12.02 10.00
CA PRO A 66 -4.38 12.55 11.13
C PRO A 66 -4.40 11.58 12.33
N PRO A 67 -4.07 12.04 13.56
CA PRO A 67 -3.93 11.16 14.71
C PRO A 67 -5.19 10.38 15.09
N ASP A 68 -6.38 10.85 14.66
CA ASP A 68 -7.67 10.19 14.81
C ASP A 68 -7.86 8.99 13.88
N ILE A 69 -7.07 8.89 12.80
CA ILE A 69 -7.05 7.75 11.88
C ILE A 69 -5.92 6.79 12.26
N MET A 70 -4.69 7.27 12.28
CA MET A 70 -3.51 6.46 12.63
C MET A 70 -2.43 7.36 13.27
N PRO A 71 -2.14 7.20 14.57
CA PRO A 71 -1.21 8.07 15.26
C PRO A 71 0.25 7.75 14.92
N ASN A 72 1.11 8.78 14.94
CA ASN A 72 2.57 8.68 14.84
C ASN A 72 3.11 8.16 13.50
N ILE A 73 2.37 8.35 12.40
CA ILE A 73 2.85 8.02 11.04
C ILE A 73 3.25 9.30 10.32
N ILE A 74 4.54 9.40 9.99
CA ILE A 74 5.09 10.49 9.17
C ILE A 74 5.70 9.88 7.91
N LEU A 75 5.20 10.31 6.76
CA LEU A 75 5.80 10.02 5.46
C LEU A 75 6.72 11.16 5.04
N THR A 76 7.99 10.87 4.81
CA THR A 76 8.96 11.81 4.26
C THR A 76 9.16 11.53 2.78
N VAL A 77 8.67 12.42 1.92
CA VAL A 77 8.87 12.35 0.47
C VAL A 77 10.07 13.20 0.08
N ARG A 78 11.03 12.60 -0.62
CA ARG A 78 12.25 13.27 -1.08
C ARG A 78 12.32 13.25 -2.60
N TRP A 79 12.76 14.37 -3.15
CA TRP A 79 13.13 14.47 -4.56
C TRP A 79 14.60 14.13 -4.73
N GLU A 80 14.88 13.10 -5.53
CA GLU A 80 16.25 12.59 -5.75
C GLU A 80 16.76 12.91 -7.15
N GLY A 81 16.20 13.95 -7.79
CA GLY A 81 16.62 14.46 -9.10
C GLY A 81 15.63 14.09 -10.21
N ASP A 82 15.50 12.81 -10.53
CA ASP A 82 14.61 12.31 -11.59
C ASP A 82 13.43 11.48 -11.06
N HIS A 83 13.44 11.11 -9.79
CA HIS A 83 12.40 10.32 -9.13
C HIS A 83 12.10 10.85 -7.72
N LEU A 84 11.09 10.24 -7.10
CA LEU A 84 10.71 10.47 -5.72
C LEU A 84 10.98 9.22 -4.88
N SER A 85 11.41 9.42 -3.65
CA SER A 85 11.43 8.37 -2.63
C SER A 85 10.48 8.73 -1.49
N VAL A 86 9.84 7.72 -0.89
CA VAL A 86 9.02 7.84 0.31
C VAL A 86 9.64 7.01 1.43
N GLN A 87 9.57 7.53 2.64
CA GLN A 87 10.00 6.84 3.84
C GLN A 87 8.93 7.00 4.92
N GLU A 88 8.42 5.90 5.44
CA GLU A 88 7.57 5.90 6.62
C GLU A 88 8.44 5.85 7.87
N ASN A 89 8.44 6.93 8.68
CA ASN A 89 9.24 7.03 9.90
C ASN A 89 10.70 6.57 9.69
N ASP A 90 11.10 5.47 10.35
CA ASP A 90 12.44 4.86 10.30
C ASP A 90 12.51 3.62 9.38
N GLU A 91 11.45 3.33 8.64
CA GLU A 91 11.44 2.22 7.69
C GLU A 91 12.41 2.45 6.53
N PRO A 92 12.77 1.39 5.79
CA PRO A 92 13.51 1.52 4.54
C PRO A 92 12.80 2.45 3.56
N LYS A 93 13.59 3.26 2.84
CA LYS A 93 13.05 4.08 1.75
C LYS A 93 12.51 3.19 0.64
N GLN A 94 11.42 3.64 0.04
CA GLN A 94 10.83 3.05 -1.15
C GLN A 94 10.79 4.08 -2.28
N GLU A 95 10.88 3.61 -3.51
CA GLU A 95 10.67 4.46 -4.69
C GLU A 95 9.17 4.72 -4.88
N LEU A 96 8.81 5.97 -5.17
CA LEU A 96 7.49 6.35 -5.66
C LEU A 96 7.53 6.39 -7.18
N VAL A 97 6.99 5.34 -7.80
CA VAL A 97 6.94 5.19 -9.25
C VAL A 97 5.69 5.89 -9.79
N PRO A 98 5.81 6.86 -10.72
CA PRO A 98 4.67 7.56 -11.27
C PRO A 98 3.81 6.67 -12.18
N GLU A 99 2.52 6.53 -11.86
CA GLU A 99 1.48 5.98 -12.74
C GLU A 99 0.78 7.11 -13.53
N SER A 100 0.81 8.34 -13.01
CA SER A 100 0.39 9.56 -13.70
C SER A 100 1.16 10.78 -13.15
N ALA A 101 0.77 12.00 -13.55
CA ALA A 101 1.38 13.23 -13.02
C ALA A 101 1.20 13.40 -11.50
N THR A 102 0.13 12.84 -10.93
CA THR A 102 -0.22 12.99 -9.50
C THR A 102 -0.36 11.66 -8.76
N GLN A 103 -0.45 10.53 -9.47
CA GLN A 103 -0.61 9.20 -8.88
C GLN A 103 0.67 8.41 -8.97
N PHE A 104 1.06 7.81 -7.85
CA PHE A 104 2.31 7.08 -7.67
C PHE A 104 2.03 5.74 -6.97
N PHE A 105 2.89 4.76 -7.20
CA PHE A 105 2.85 3.48 -6.52
C PHE A 105 4.24 3.03 -6.05
N THR A 106 4.29 2.18 -5.04
CA THR A 106 5.52 1.54 -4.56
C THR A 106 5.65 0.11 -5.09
N ILE A 107 6.80 -0.53 -4.89
CA ILE A 107 6.97 -1.97 -5.19
C ILE A 107 6.06 -2.86 -4.33
N ALA A 108 5.62 -2.36 -3.17
CA ALA A 108 4.64 -3.01 -2.30
C ALA A 108 3.19 -2.82 -2.76
N ASP A 109 2.96 -2.12 -3.88
CA ASP A 109 1.66 -1.77 -4.48
C ASP A 109 0.81 -0.80 -3.62
N ASP A 110 1.45 -0.06 -2.70
CA ASP A 110 0.81 1.10 -2.07
C ASP A 110 0.60 2.18 -3.13
N VAL A 111 -0.59 2.78 -3.15
CA VAL A 111 -0.94 3.82 -4.12
C VAL A 111 -1.17 5.14 -3.42
N TYR A 112 -0.48 6.17 -3.90
CA TYR A 112 -0.62 7.52 -3.40
C TYR A 112 -1.10 8.45 -4.52
N THR A 113 -2.06 9.32 -4.21
CA THR A 113 -2.45 10.42 -5.09
C THR A 113 -2.16 11.75 -4.42
N PHE A 114 -1.33 12.59 -5.03
CA PHE A 114 -1.07 13.94 -4.55
C PHE A 114 -2.18 14.90 -4.95
N GLU A 115 -2.63 15.72 -3.99
CA GLU A 115 -3.63 16.75 -4.23
C GLU A 115 -3.02 18.15 -4.06
N THR A 116 -3.39 19.05 -4.97
CA THR A 116 -2.92 20.43 -4.99
C THR A 116 -4.07 21.42 -4.84
N ASP A 117 -3.79 22.58 -4.25
CA ASP A 117 -4.71 23.72 -4.26
C ASP A 117 -4.79 24.39 -5.65
N ALA A 118 -5.63 25.43 -5.75
CA ALA A 118 -5.80 26.21 -6.99
C ALA A 118 -4.54 26.98 -7.41
N GLN A 119 -3.54 27.10 -6.54
CA GLN A 119 -2.25 27.73 -6.80
C GLN A 119 -1.16 26.69 -7.15
N GLY A 120 -1.52 25.41 -7.23
CA GLY A 120 -0.60 24.32 -7.55
C GLY A 120 0.30 23.90 -6.39
N ARG A 121 -0.01 24.31 -5.14
CA ARG A 121 0.71 23.87 -3.94
C ARG A 121 0.10 22.57 -3.45
N VAL A 122 0.94 21.62 -3.11
CA VAL A 122 0.51 20.31 -2.59
C VAL A 122 -0.03 20.49 -1.17
N ILE A 123 -1.25 20.04 -0.93
CA ILE A 123 -1.94 20.18 0.36
C ILE A 123 -1.97 18.85 1.14
N GLN A 124 -2.04 17.73 0.44
CA GLN A 124 -2.04 16.39 1.01
C GLN A 124 -1.69 15.35 -0.04
N MET A 125 -1.45 14.12 0.40
CA MET A 125 -1.55 12.93 -0.43
C MET A 125 -2.63 12.01 0.13
N ILE A 126 -3.22 11.18 -0.73
CA ILE A 126 -4.21 10.18 -0.36
C ILE A 126 -3.58 8.80 -0.56
N LEU A 127 -3.53 7.99 0.50
CA LEU A 127 -3.19 6.57 0.39
C LEU A 127 -4.47 5.77 0.09
N HIS A 128 -4.45 4.97 -0.96
CA HIS A 128 -5.54 4.07 -1.31
C HIS A 128 -5.25 2.66 -0.76
N ALA A 129 -5.82 2.32 0.39
CA ALA A 129 -5.59 1.05 1.09
C ALA A 129 -6.90 0.40 1.51
N ASP A 130 -7.03 -0.92 1.31
CA ASP A 130 -8.22 -1.71 1.69
C ASP A 130 -9.56 -1.11 1.22
N GLY A 131 -9.57 -0.53 0.01
CA GLY A 131 -10.75 0.13 -0.56
C GLY A 131 -11.14 1.45 0.13
N LYS A 132 -10.25 2.03 0.93
CA LYS A 132 -10.42 3.32 1.61
C LYS A 132 -9.39 4.33 1.14
N ASP A 133 -9.80 5.59 1.21
CA ASP A 133 -8.93 6.73 0.96
C ASP A 133 -8.50 7.33 2.30
N ILE A 134 -7.21 7.25 2.59
CA ILE A 134 -6.62 7.73 3.84
C ILE A 134 -5.88 9.05 3.54
N PRO A 135 -6.39 10.21 4.02
CA PRO A 135 -5.74 11.48 3.81
C PRO A 135 -4.47 11.59 4.67
N ILE A 136 -3.37 12.01 4.05
CA ILE A 136 -2.07 12.24 4.69
C ILE A 136 -1.69 13.70 4.44
N LYS A 137 -1.90 14.53 5.46
CA LYS A 137 -1.79 15.99 5.33
C LYS A 137 -0.36 16.41 5.25
N ARG A 138 -0.05 17.37 4.37
CA ARG A 138 1.27 17.99 4.33
C ARG A 138 1.49 18.80 5.61
N ILE A 139 2.66 18.65 6.21
CA ILE A 139 3.09 19.37 7.42
C ILE A 139 4.32 20.25 7.18
N GLU A 140 5.13 19.94 6.16
CA GLU A 140 6.32 20.70 5.71
C GLU A 140 6.47 20.62 4.19
#